data_AF-A0A7C6LW92-F1
#
_entry.id   AF-A0A7C6LW92-F1
#
_cell.length_a   1.000
_cell.length_b   1.000
_cell.length_c   1.000
_cell.angle_alpha   90.00
_cell.angle_beta   90.00
_cell.angle_gamma   90.00
#
_symmetry.space_group_name_H-M   'P 1'
#
loop_
_entity.id
_entity.type
_entity.pdbx_description
1 polymer ?
#
loop_
_entity_poly.entity_id
_entity_poly.type
_entity_poly.pdbx_seq_one_letter_code
_entity_poly.pdbx_strand_id
1 'polypeptide(L)'
;MRKNIIVFGIFIMAFILFGSIIAAATDEKEQEYIKGEELSSKEAIFLYTGSPLILSDGKVRMLDKENPDIVATVVQSRTLLPLRAIAEYFGAEVRYDQSAREAIIDYE
;
A
#
# COMPACT_ATOMS: atom_id res chain seq x y z
N MET A 1 -25.05 -52.34 15.14
CA MET A 1 -24.93 -51.25 14.14
C MET A 1 -25.31 -49.86 14.69
N ARG A 2 -26.29 -49.70 15.60
CA ARG A 2 -26.71 -48.37 16.14
C ARG A 2 -25.69 -47.66 17.06
N LYS A 3 -24.83 -48.39 17.78
CA LYS A 3 -23.83 -47.78 18.68
C LYS A 3 -22.74 -47.01 17.94
N ASN A 4 -22.35 -47.42 16.74
CA ASN A 4 -21.28 -46.76 15.97
C ASN A 4 -21.74 -45.45 15.34
N ILE A 5 -23.04 -45.33 15.00
CA ILE A 5 -23.64 -44.08 14.51
C ILE A 5 -23.68 -43.01 15.61
N ILE A 6 -23.97 -43.41 16.86
CA ILE A 6 -24.00 -42.47 17.99
C ILE A 6 -22.58 -41.98 18.31
N VAL A 7 -21.59 -42.88 18.26
CA VAL A 7 -20.17 -42.52 18.46
C VAL A 7 -19.65 -41.60 17.36
N PHE A 8 -19.99 -41.85 16.10
CA PHE A 8 -19.63 -40.95 14.99
C PHE A 8 -20.29 -39.57 15.12
N GLY A 9 -21.54 -39.52 15.57
CA GLY A 9 -22.25 -38.27 15.84
C GLY A 9 -21.59 -37.43 16.94
N ILE A 10 -21.12 -38.08 18.01
CA ILE A 10 -20.39 -37.41 19.11
C ILE A 10 -19.03 -36.88 18.61
N PHE A 11 -18.34 -37.63 17.75
CA PHE A 11 -17.07 -37.17 17.15
C PHE A 11 -17.25 -35.97 16.22
N ILE A 12 -18.31 -35.93 15.41
CA ILE A 12 -18.62 -34.78 14.54
C ILE A 12 -18.99 -33.54 15.37
N MET A 13 -19.78 -33.72 16.43
CA MET A 13 -20.14 -32.63 17.35
C MET A 13 -18.90 -32.08 18.08
N ALA A 14 -17.98 -32.96 18.51
CA ALA A 14 -16.71 -32.55 19.12
C ALA A 14 -15.81 -31.81 18.12
N PHE A 15 -15.78 -32.19 16.85
CA PHE A 15 -15.01 -31.52 15.81
C PHE A 15 -15.54 -30.11 15.49
N ILE A 16 -16.88 -29.92 15.51
CA ILE A 16 -17.53 -28.62 15.32
C ILE A 16 -17.27 -27.70 16.54
N LEU A 17 -17.30 -28.25 17.76
CA LEU A 17 -16.99 -27.49 18.98
C LEU A 17 -15.50 -27.11 19.09
N PHE A 18 -14.57 -27.96 18.60
CA PHE A 18 -13.14 -27.64 18.54
C PHE A 18 -12.80 -26.64 17.41
N GLY A 19 -13.50 -26.70 16.26
CA GLY A 19 -13.30 -25.78 15.14
C GLY A 19 -13.61 -24.32 15.48
N SER A 20 -14.55 -24.07 16.39
CA SER A 20 -14.91 -22.71 16.83
C SER A 20 -13.82 -22.02 17.66
N ILE A 21 -12.89 -22.77 18.29
CA ILE A 21 -11.77 -22.17 19.04
C ILE A 21 -10.70 -21.63 18.08
N ILE A 22 -10.51 -22.27 16.91
CA ILE A 22 -9.55 -21.77 15.91
C ILE A 22 -10.05 -20.45 15.29
N ALA A 23 -11.34 -20.34 14.97
CA ALA A 23 -11.91 -19.12 14.39
C ALA A 23 -11.90 -17.90 15.34
N ALA A 24 -11.95 -18.12 16.66
CA ALA A 24 -11.87 -17.05 17.65
C ALA A 24 -10.42 -16.71 18.09
N ALA A 25 -9.44 -17.55 17.74
CA ALA A 25 -8.02 -17.34 18.02
C ALA A 25 -7.21 -16.91 16.80
N THR A 26 -7.79 -16.92 15.59
CA THR A 26 -7.29 -16.20 14.42
C THR A 26 -7.75 -14.75 14.50
N ASP A 27 -7.32 -14.06 15.56
CA ASP A 27 -7.12 -12.63 15.49
C ASP A 27 -5.91 -12.44 14.57
N GLU A 28 -6.09 -11.64 13.53
CA GLU A 28 -5.19 -11.44 12.39
C GLU A 28 -3.77 -11.09 12.86
N LYS A 29 -2.89 -12.09 12.96
CA LYS A 29 -1.44 -11.90 13.06
C LYS A 29 -0.78 -12.24 11.73
N GLU A 30 -1.19 -11.54 10.68
CA GLU A 30 -0.31 -11.28 9.55
C GLU A 30 0.48 -10.01 9.86
N GLN A 31 1.81 -10.11 9.80
CA GLN A 31 2.84 -9.07 10.01
C GLN A 31 3.47 -9.00 11.40
N GLU A 32 4.35 -9.96 11.68
CA GLU A 32 5.60 -9.66 12.39
C GLU A 32 6.56 -9.02 11.38
N TYR A 33 6.32 -7.74 11.07
CA TYR A 33 7.24 -6.92 10.28
C TYR A 33 8.41 -6.53 11.19
N ILE A 34 9.64 -6.62 10.68
CA ILE A 34 10.87 -6.29 11.41
C ILE A 34 10.71 -4.91 12.06
N LYS A 35 10.86 -4.86 13.39
CA LYS A 35 10.85 -3.65 14.21
C LYS A 35 12.14 -2.84 13.98
N GLY A 36 12.39 -2.46 12.73
CA GLY A 36 13.21 -1.30 12.40
C GLY A 36 12.45 -0.07 12.88
N GLU A 37 13.17 0.97 13.28
CA GLU A 37 12.61 2.25 13.70
C GLU A 37 11.39 2.62 12.84
N GLU A 38 10.25 2.87 13.49
CA GLU A 38 9.05 3.35 12.84
C GLU A 38 9.34 4.76 12.33
N LEU A 39 10.04 4.84 11.18
CA LEU A 39 10.07 6.02 10.34
C LEU A 39 8.62 6.43 10.22
N SER A 40 8.28 7.60 10.75
CA SER A 40 6.96 8.21 10.62
C SER A 40 6.59 8.19 9.13
N SER A 41 5.88 7.15 8.71
CA SER A 41 5.65 6.82 7.31
C SER A 41 4.69 7.80 6.63
N LYS A 42 4.16 8.73 7.43
CA LYS A 42 3.32 9.85 7.02
C LYS A 42 4.04 10.93 6.21
N GLU A 43 5.36 10.90 6.13
CA GLU A 43 6.14 11.99 5.50
C GLU A 43 7.13 11.49 4.44
N ALA A 44 7.04 10.23 4.03
CA ALA A 44 7.94 9.64 3.03
C ALA A 44 7.19 9.15 1.80
N ILE A 45 7.72 9.49 0.63
CA ILE A 45 7.27 8.99 -0.66
C ILE A 45 8.40 8.18 -1.32
N PHE A 46 8.06 6.99 -1.80
CA PHE A 46 8.98 6.10 -2.51
C PHE A 46 8.53 5.92 -3.97
N LEU A 47 9.49 6.05 -4.87
CA LEU A 47 9.30 5.89 -6.31
C LEU A 47 10.28 4.85 -6.85
N TYR A 48 9.81 3.98 -7.73
CA TYR A 48 10.65 3.09 -8.52
C TYR A 48 10.73 3.61 -9.95
N THR A 49 11.94 3.63 -10.52
CA THR A 49 12.13 4.04 -11.92
C THR A 49 11.38 3.11 -12.86
N GLY A 50 10.66 3.68 -13.83
CA GLY A 50 9.83 2.95 -14.78
C GLY A 50 8.51 2.43 -14.21
N SER A 51 8.22 2.69 -12.93
CA SER A 51 6.95 2.30 -12.31
C SER A 51 5.96 3.47 -12.29
N PRO A 52 4.70 3.26 -12.69
CA PRO A 52 3.62 4.23 -12.48
C PRO A 52 3.03 4.15 -11.07
N LEU A 53 3.59 3.31 -10.20
CA LEU A 53 3.15 3.15 -8.82
C LEU A 53 4.08 3.90 -7.85
N ILE A 54 3.47 4.50 -6.83
CA ILE A 54 4.15 5.14 -5.71
C ILE A 54 3.74 4.46 -4.41
N LEU A 55 4.64 4.45 -3.44
CA LEU A 55 4.33 4.08 -2.05
C LEU A 55 4.37 5.36 -1.21
N SER A 56 3.23 5.73 -0.65
CA SER A 56 3.09 6.89 0.23
C SER A 56 2.11 6.58 1.36
N ASP A 57 2.45 7.01 2.58
CA ASP A 57 1.66 6.74 3.79
C ASP A 57 1.38 5.24 4.00
N GLY A 58 2.37 4.39 3.67
CA GLY A 58 2.27 2.94 3.74
C GLY A 58 1.33 2.30 2.71
N LYS A 59 0.83 3.05 1.73
CA LYS A 59 -0.11 2.56 0.70
C LYS A 59 0.46 2.71 -0.70
N VAL A 60 0.32 1.66 -1.52
CA VAL A 60 0.64 1.70 -2.94
C VAL A 60 -0.51 2.39 -3.69
N ARG A 61 -0.19 3.39 -4.51
CA ARG A 61 -1.15 4.15 -5.33
C ARG A 61 -0.56 4.41 -6.72
N MET A 62 -1.41 4.79 -7.67
CA MET A 62 -0.95 5.35 -8.95
C MET A 62 -0.28 6.72 -8.72
N LEU A 63 0.84 6.96 -9.41
CA LEU A 63 1.55 8.24 -9.41
C LEU A 63 0.68 9.35 -9.99
N ASP A 64 0.06 9.07 -11.13
CA ASP A 64 -0.94 9.91 -11.78
C ASP A 64 -2.08 8.98 -12.21
N LYS A 65 -3.29 9.28 -11.76
CA LYS A 65 -4.48 8.45 -12.05
C LYS A 65 -5.00 8.66 -13.47
N GLU A 66 -4.75 9.83 -14.04
CA GLU A 66 -5.21 10.23 -15.36
C GLU A 66 -4.21 9.80 -16.44
N ASN A 67 -2.92 9.76 -16.10
CA ASN A 67 -1.86 9.41 -17.02
C ASN A 67 -0.89 8.36 -16.46
N PRO A 68 -1.08 7.07 -16.77
CA PRO A 68 -0.20 5.98 -16.30
C PRO A 68 1.19 5.98 -16.97
N ASP A 69 1.44 6.79 -18.00
CA ASP A 69 2.75 6.85 -18.66
C ASP A 69 3.75 7.73 -17.89
N ILE A 70 3.30 8.49 -16.89
CA ILE A 70 4.17 9.32 -16.05
C ILE A 70 4.88 8.44 -15.03
N VAL A 71 6.21 8.33 -15.18
CA VAL A 71 7.07 7.53 -14.30
C VAL A 71 8.39 8.25 -14.03
N ALA A 72 9.03 7.92 -12.91
CA ALA A 72 10.42 8.29 -12.70
C ALA A 72 11.30 7.62 -13.78
N THR A 73 12.12 8.39 -14.49
CA THR A 73 12.83 7.90 -15.69
C THR A 73 14.30 8.19 -15.61
N VAL A 74 15.14 7.23 -15.99
CA VAL A 74 16.59 7.43 -16.07
C VAL A 74 16.95 7.97 -17.45
N VAL A 75 17.52 9.18 -17.50
CA VAL A 75 18.00 9.84 -18.72
C VAL A 75 19.44 10.27 -18.48
N GLN A 76 20.36 9.85 -19.36
CA GLN A 76 21.77 10.23 -19.29
C GLN A 76 22.38 10.02 -17.88
N SER A 77 22.13 8.85 -17.29
CA SER A 77 22.60 8.49 -15.94
C SER A 77 22.05 9.36 -14.81
N ARG A 78 20.95 10.10 -15.03
CA ARG A 78 20.23 10.85 -14.01
C ARG A 78 18.79 10.36 -13.92
N THR A 79 18.28 10.23 -12.71
CA THR A 79 16.86 9.95 -12.49
C THR A 79 16.08 11.25 -12.54
N LEU A 80 15.23 11.41 -13.55
CA LEU A 80 14.23 12.46 -13.63
C LEU A 80 13.00 12.03 -12.84
N LEU A 81 12.53 12.90 -11.97
CA LEU A 81 11.39 12.64 -11.10
C LEU A 81 10.18 13.50 -11.51
N PRO A 82 8.94 12.96 -11.40
CA PRO A 82 7.73 13.73 -11.63
C PRO A 82 7.54 14.82 -10.57
N LEU A 83 7.93 16.05 -10.92
CA LEU A 83 7.95 17.20 -10.02
C LEU A 83 6.60 17.45 -9.32
N ARG A 84 5.50 17.47 -10.09
CA ARG A 84 4.15 17.71 -9.56
C ARG A 84 3.76 16.72 -8.46
N ALA A 85 3.89 15.42 -8.74
CA ALA A 85 3.51 14.37 -7.80
C ALA A 85 4.28 14.48 -6.47
N ILE A 86 5.57 14.84 -6.53
CA ILE A 86 6.40 15.02 -5.33
C ILE A 86 6.00 16.28 -4.58
N ALA A 87 5.88 17.41 -5.27
CA ALA A 87 5.54 18.69 -4.65
C ALA A 87 4.15 18.65 -3.97
N GLU A 88 3.15 18.11 -4.66
CA GLU A 88 1.78 17.96 -4.12
C GLU A 88 1.73 17.00 -2.94
N TYR A 89 2.53 15.91 -2.94
CA TYR A 89 2.63 15.02 -1.79
C TYR A 89 3.08 15.77 -0.52
N PHE A 90 4.01 16.71 -0.67
CA PHE A 90 4.50 17.53 0.44
C PHE A 90 3.63 18.75 0.75
N GLY A 91 2.51 18.95 0.03
CA GLY A 91 1.53 20.00 0.30
C GLY A 91 1.66 21.27 -0.54
N ALA A 92 2.48 21.26 -1.59
CA ALA A 92 2.55 22.38 -2.53
C ALA A 92 1.43 22.31 -3.60
N GLU A 93 1.02 23.46 -4.11
CA GLU A 93 0.18 23.56 -5.31
C GLU A 93 1.08 23.74 -6.54
N VAL A 94 0.84 22.98 -7.61
CA VAL A 94 1.62 23.06 -8.85
C VAL A 94 0.72 23.36 -10.04
N ARG A 95 1.02 24.47 -10.72
CA ARG A 95 0.31 24.93 -11.91
C ARG A 95 1.27 25.27 -13.04
N TYR A 96 0.76 25.28 -14.26
CA TYR A 96 1.54 25.61 -15.46
C TYR A 96 0.94 26.83 -16.16
N ASP A 97 1.72 27.89 -16.30
CA ASP A 97 1.37 29.02 -17.15
C ASP A 97 1.82 28.71 -18.59
N GLN A 98 0.84 28.41 -19.44
CA GLN A 98 1.10 28.07 -20.83
C GLN A 98 1.63 29.27 -21.65
N SER A 99 1.25 30.48 -21.29
CA SER A 99 1.64 31.70 -22.02
C SER A 99 3.08 32.09 -21.73
N ALA A 100 3.48 32.03 -20.45
CA ALA A 100 4.84 32.29 -20.00
C ALA A 100 5.76 31.07 -20.19
N ARG A 101 5.18 29.86 -20.37
CA ARG A 101 5.88 28.57 -20.37
C ARG A 101 6.59 28.30 -19.04
N GLU A 102 5.91 28.60 -17.95
CA GLU A 102 6.46 28.52 -16.59
C GLU A 102 5.70 27.49 -15.77
N ALA A 103 6.46 26.65 -15.06
CA ALA A 103 5.92 25.84 -13.97
C ALA A 103 5.98 26.66 -12.68
N ILE A 104 4.86 26.78 -11.99
CA ILE A 104 4.73 27.56 -10.77
C ILE A 104 4.39 26.61 -9.63
N ILE A 105 5.14 26.72 -8.54
CA ILE A 105 5.00 25.91 -7.34
C ILE A 105 4.77 26.87 -6.18
N ASP A 106 3.60 26.79 -5.58
CA ASP A 106 3.20 27.61 -4.44
C ASP A 106 3.20 26.70 -3.19
N TYR A 107 3.93 27.08 -2.14
CA TYR A 107 4.04 26.34 -0.88
C TYR A 107 3.92 27.31 0.29
N GLU A 108 2.99 27.04 1.22
CA GLU A 108 2.70 27.89 2.40
C GLU A 108 3.54 27.52 3.63
#